data_AF-A0A3A4NQ51-F1
#
_entry.id   AF-A0A3A4NQ51-F1
#
_cell.length_a   1.000
_cell.length_b   1.000
_cell.length_c   1.000
_cell.angle_alpha   90.00
_cell.angle_beta   90.00
_cell.angle_gamma   90.00
#
_symmetry.space_group_name_H-M   'P 1'
#
loop_
_entity.id
_entity.type
_entity.pdbx_description
1 polymer ?
#
loop_
_entity_poly.entity_id
_entity_poly.type
_entity_poly.pdbx_seq_one_letter_code
_entity_poly.pdbx_strand_id
1 'polypeptide(L)'
;MRFRSTVRRCLISVSVLAVALTAAPGRAARIPVASFPPGFTLPRSDIVFQSRMPLADIAPGEWTERQRGEIAYFREQMRKRDEIFLLVRVTLDAIGRKDENEGLANEVAQAVAVRLRDAGIPPDRMLILPGREDRASLDGPRLSGFARHQVVEITGLLGGDWLRRKPPQELHRAVDLPPPSGISILEPSGAGTDRANHMLRGTTDPSVGSLAVTIGQDARTVAVRDGRFETPISLRSGENPIVVTGLDPFGRVLRASRTVRYTPPHPTIEILSPAEGTVTDVSRSPVISVRGAIRSRTPLKEAFLIQNDIPRNIPVREDGTFHQQAILMTETDTFQVEAIDTAGETGTSGVRKAPSRGIADRPLMAILHWDEDDVDLDLHVVDGSDHHTYFDAADALDNLSAVPEGKLWIDNRRGFGPEVFTMERTVPGEYAFSVRRYRGKKRCRAFLTLVLFAGAPSRKLVRVYGPVELSEESPAAEIVRVSLPSGIVR
;
A
#
# COMPACT_ATOMS: atom_id res chain seq x y z
N MET A 1 11.49 -10.79 -32.53
CA MET A 1 10.29 -11.66 -32.63
C MET A 1 9.98 -12.19 -31.23
N ARG A 2 8.71 -12.13 -30.80
CA ARG A 2 8.13 -12.68 -29.54
C ARG A 2 8.42 -11.95 -28.22
N PHE A 3 7.78 -10.79 -28.05
CA PHE A 3 7.40 -10.21 -26.74
C PHE A 3 5.96 -9.67 -26.83
N ARG A 4 4.99 -10.55 -27.10
CA ARG A 4 3.54 -10.23 -27.06
C ARG A 4 2.72 -11.50 -26.87
N SER A 5 2.45 -11.91 -25.62
CA SER A 5 1.36 -12.86 -25.35
C SER A 5 0.79 -12.87 -23.92
N THR A 6 1.14 -11.94 -23.02
CA THR A 6 0.79 -12.10 -21.58
C THR A 6 -0.14 -11.03 -21.01
N VAL A 7 -0.81 -10.21 -21.84
CA VAL A 7 -1.82 -9.25 -21.37
C VAL A 7 -3.10 -9.38 -22.20
N ARG A 8 -3.85 -10.44 -21.97
CA ARG A 8 -5.27 -10.56 -22.38
C ARG A 8 -6.00 -11.47 -21.39
N ARG A 9 -6.33 -10.93 -20.21
CA ARG A 9 -7.34 -11.52 -19.31
C ARG A 9 -8.38 -10.43 -19.02
N CYS A 10 -9.64 -10.77 -19.26
CA CYS A 10 -10.80 -9.89 -19.32
C CYS A 10 -10.90 -8.94 -18.12
N LEU A 11 -10.75 -7.64 -18.39
CA LEU A 11 -11.25 -6.57 -17.55
C LEU A 11 -12.74 -6.39 -17.88
N ILE A 12 -13.62 -7.09 -17.17
CA ILE A 12 -15.05 -6.77 -17.20
C ILE A 12 -15.26 -5.64 -16.18
N SER A 13 -15.83 -4.52 -16.62
CA SER A 13 -16.09 -3.37 -15.75
C SER A 13 -17.08 -3.72 -14.63
N VAL A 14 -16.87 -3.16 -13.43
CA VAL A 14 -17.74 -3.31 -12.25
C VAL A 14 -19.20 -2.99 -12.59
N SER A 15 -19.45 -2.03 -13.49
CA SER A 15 -20.79 -1.63 -13.94
C SER A 15 -21.53 -2.74 -14.71
N VAL A 16 -20.81 -3.51 -15.54
CA VAL A 16 -21.38 -4.62 -16.33
C VAL A 16 -21.84 -5.74 -15.40
N LEU A 17 -21.00 -6.08 -14.43
CA LEU A 17 -21.29 -7.10 -13.44
C LEU A 17 -22.45 -6.64 -12.54
N ALA A 18 -22.43 -5.39 -12.09
CA ALA A 18 -23.46 -4.83 -11.22
C ALA A 18 -24.87 -4.86 -11.86
N VAL A 19 -25.01 -4.49 -13.14
CA VAL A 19 -26.31 -4.53 -13.84
C VAL A 19 -26.79 -5.97 -14.02
N ALA A 20 -25.91 -6.89 -14.44
CA ALA A 20 -26.24 -8.31 -14.59
C ALA A 20 -26.70 -8.95 -13.27
N LEU A 21 -26.16 -8.49 -12.13
CA LEU A 21 -26.48 -8.98 -10.78
C LEU A 21 -27.82 -8.48 -10.20
N THR A 22 -28.47 -7.46 -10.78
CA THR A 22 -29.72 -6.87 -10.20
C THR A 22 -31.03 -7.52 -10.64
N ALA A 23 -31.00 -8.38 -11.65
CA ALA A 23 -32.20 -9.07 -12.12
C ALA A 23 -32.50 -10.27 -11.20
N ALA A 24 -33.28 -10.06 -10.13
CA ALA A 24 -33.86 -11.16 -9.38
C ALA A 24 -34.81 -11.96 -10.30
N PRO A 25 -34.65 -13.29 -10.47
CA PRO A 25 -35.55 -14.08 -11.30
C PRO A 25 -36.80 -14.45 -10.49
N GLY A 26 -37.59 -13.45 -10.10
CA GLY A 26 -38.95 -13.68 -9.62
C GLY A 26 -39.83 -14.02 -10.82
N ARG A 27 -39.95 -15.30 -11.19
CA ARG A 27 -40.89 -15.85 -12.20
C ARG A 27 -41.14 -14.94 -13.43
N ALA A 28 -40.08 -14.34 -13.96
CA ALA A 28 -40.15 -13.38 -15.04
C ALA A 28 -39.84 -14.10 -16.37
N ALA A 29 -40.80 -14.13 -17.31
CA ALA A 29 -40.53 -14.56 -18.67
C ALA A 29 -39.39 -13.72 -19.29
N ARG A 30 -38.44 -14.38 -19.95
CA ARG A 30 -37.36 -13.69 -20.68
C ARG A 30 -37.94 -12.91 -21.84
N ILE A 31 -37.35 -11.75 -22.13
CA ILE A 31 -37.75 -10.97 -23.31
C ILE A 31 -37.09 -11.62 -24.52
N PRO A 32 -37.83 -11.91 -25.61
CA PRO A 32 -37.25 -12.62 -26.74
C PRO A 32 -36.13 -11.80 -27.39
N VAL A 33 -35.04 -12.49 -27.75
CA VAL A 33 -34.01 -11.92 -28.61
C VAL A 33 -34.53 -11.99 -30.04
N ALA A 34 -34.61 -10.84 -30.70
CA ALA A 34 -35.07 -10.72 -32.07
C ALA A 34 -34.09 -11.42 -33.02
N SER A 35 -34.63 -12.35 -33.81
CA SER A 35 -33.90 -13.03 -34.87
C SER A 35 -34.25 -12.39 -36.21
N PHE A 36 -33.38 -11.51 -36.70
CA PHE A 36 -33.52 -10.89 -38.01
C PHE A 36 -32.74 -11.65 -39.08
N PRO A 37 -33.22 -11.67 -40.35
CA PRO A 37 -32.42 -12.18 -41.45
C PRO A 37 -31.07 -11.46 -41.56
N PRO A 38 -30.00 -12.14 -42.00
CA PRO A 38 -28.72 -11.51 -42.28
C PRO A 38 -28.90 -10.31 -43.23
N GLY A 39 -28.34 -9.15 -42.86
CA GLY A 39 -28.43 -7.91 -43.66
C GLY A 39 -29.69 -7.06 -43.43
N PHE A 40 -30.61 -7.47 -42.55
CA PHE A 40 -31.78 -6.67 -42.21
C PHE A 40 -31.37 -5.38 -41.47
N THR A 41 -31.80 -4.24 -42.01
CA THR A 41 -31.64 -2.91 -41.38
C THR A 41 -33.00 -2.36 -41.00
N LEU A 42 -33.12 -1.86 -39.76
CA LEU A 42 -34.33 -1.19 -39.31
C LEU A 42 -34.59 0.06 -40.18
N PRO A 43 -35.78 0.24 -40.76
CA PRO A 43 -36.12 1.44 -41.51
C PRO A 43 -36.09 2.66 -40.57
N ARG A 44 -35.28 3.67 -40.91
CA ARG A 44 -35.18 4.90 -40.08
C ARG A 44 -36.47 5.70 -40.05
N SER A 45 -37.33 5.57 -41.07
CA SER A 45 -38.65 6.21 -41.15
C SER A 45 -39.59 5.79 -40.04
N ASP A 46 -39.35 4.62 -39.42
CA ASP A 46 -40.27 3.98 -38.49
C ASP A 46 -39.84 4.18 -37.02
N ILE A 47 -38.74 4.90 -36.80
CA ILE A 47 -38.23 5.21 -35.46
C ILE A 47 -39.06 6.37 -34.88
N VAL A 48 -39.79 6.08 -33.81
CA VAL A 48 -40.59 7.06 -33.07
C VAL A 48 -39.72 7.80 -32.05
N PHE A 49 -38.81 7.08 -31.40
CA PHE A 49 -37.87 7.64 -30.45
C PHE A 49 -36.61 6.78 -30.32
N GLN A 50 -35.52 7.41 -29.90
CA GLN A 50 -34.26 6.73 -29.63
C GLN A 50 -33.63 7.34 -28.38
N SER A 51 -33.22 6.48 -27.44
CA SER A 51 -32.42 6.85 -26.28
C SER A 51 -31.13 6.03 -26.25
N ARG A 52 -30.05 6.70 -25.85
CA ARG A 52 -28.71 6.13 -25.75
C ARG A 52 -28.13 6.55 -24.41
N MET A 53 -27.82 5.57 -23.59
CA MET A 53 -27.36 5.78 -22.21
C MET A 53 -26.06 5.03 -21.95
N PRO A 54 -25.08 5.64 -21.26
CA PRO A 54 -23.96 4.91 -20.69
C PRO A 54 -24.47 3.79 -19.77
N LEU A 55 -23.89 2.58 -19.90
CA LEU A 55 -24.32 1.45 -19.06
C LEU A 55 -24.08 1.71 -17.57
N ALA A 56 -23.06 2.50 -17.23
CA ALA A 56 -22.78 2.93 -15.86
C ALA A 56 -23.92 3.74 -15.24
N ASP A 57 -24.70 4.46 -16.03
CA ASP A 57 -25.85 5.25 -15.54
C ASP A 57 -27.08 4.37 -15.26
N ILE A 58 -27.04 3.09 -15.67
CA ILE A 58 -28.10 2.09 -15.43
C ILE A 58 -27.72 1.17 -14.25
N ALA A 59 -26.73 1.58 -13.44
CA ALA A 59 -26.26 0.90 -12.24
C ALA A 59 -27.38 0.42 -11.28
N PRO A 60 -27.07 -0.50 -10.34
CA PRO A 60 -28.02 -0.93 -9.32
C PRO A 60 -28.57 0.25 -8.51
N GLY A 61 -29.87 0.52 -8.59
CA GLY A 61 -30.51 1.64 -7.91
C GLY A 61 -31.82 2.04 -8.58
N GLU A 62 -32.53 3.02 -8.01
CA GLU A 62 -33.71 3.60 -8.63
C GLU A 62 -33.36 4.31 -9.96
N TRP A 63 -34.32 4.34 -10.90
CA TRP A 63 -34.18 5.15 -12.11
C TRP A 63 -33.95 6.61 -11.73
N THR A 64 -32.95 7.26 -12.33
CA THR A 64 -32.73 8.70 -12.17
C THR A 64 -33.95 9.50 -12.62
N GLU A 65 -34.08 10.75 -12.17
CA GLU A 65 -35.19 11.62 -12.57
C GLU A 65 -35.30 11.77 -14.10
N ARG A 66 -34.16 11.93 -14.77
CA ARG A 66 -34.09 11.96 -16.23
C ARG A 66 -34.59 10.65 -16.86
N GLN A 67 -34.13 9.50 -16.37
CA GLN A 67 -34.55 8.19 -16.88
C GLN A 67 -36.05 7.94 -16.66
N ARG A 68 -36.60 8.35 -15.51
CA ARG A 68 -38.05 8.26 -15.25
C ARG A 68 -38.84 9.09 -16.25
N GLY A 69 -38.37 10.30 -16.57
CA GLY A 69 -38.96 11.15 -17.61
C GLY A 69 -38.94 10.47 -19.00
N GLU A 70 -37.81 9.88 -19.38
CA GLU A 70 -37.69 9.15 -20.65
C GLU A 70 -38.60 7.91 -20.70
N ILE A 71 -38.66 7.12 -19.63
CA ILE A 71 -39.55 5.94 -19.55
C ILE A 71 -41.02 6.36 -19.59
N ALA A 72 -41.40 7.44 -18.90
CA ALA A 72 -42.75 7.99 -18.96
C ALA A 72 -43.11 8.44 -20.38
N TYR A 73 -42.16 9.07 -21.09
CA TYR A 73 -42.32 9.42 -22.50
C TYR A 73 -42.49 8.18 -23.38
N PHE A 74 -41.68 7.12 -23.21
CA PHE A 74 -41.83 5.87 -23.97
C PHE A 74 -43.22 5.26 -23.76
N ARG A 75 -43.67 5.18 -22.51
CA ARG A 75 -45.00 4.68 -22.15
C ARG A 75 -46.11 5.49 -22.81
N GLU A 76 -45.99 6.81 -22.80
CA GLU A 76 -46.98 7.69 -23.42
C GLU A 76 -47.04 7.52 -24.94
N GLN A 77 -45.89 7.36 -25.62
CA GLN A 77 -45.89 7.06 -27.06
C GLN A 77 -46.53 5.69 -27.35
N MET A 78 -46.15 4.66 -26.59
CA MET A 78 -46.71 3.30 -26.75
C MET A 78 -48.20 3.21 -26.38
N ARG A 79 -48.71 4.13 -25.55
CA ARG A 79 -50.14 4.28 -25.26
C ARG A 79 -50.89 4.93 -26.41
N LYS A 80 -50.29 5.93 -27.06
CA LYS A 80 -50.90 6.63 -28.22
C LYS A 80 -50.97 5.74 -29.46
N ARG A 81 -50.04 4.79 -29.61
CA ARG A 81 -49.97 3.85 -30.72
C ARG A 81 -49.60 2.47 -30.20
N ASP A 82 -50.52 1.52 -30.31
CA ASP A 82 -50.37 0.11 -29.93
C ASP A 82 -49.36 -0.65 -30.81
N GLU A 83 -49.00 -0.08 -31.95
CA GLU A 83 -48.07 -0.66 -32.92
C GLU A 83 -46.60 -0.47 -32.54
N ILE A 84 -46.27 0.37 -31.55
CA ILE A 84 -44.87 0.65 -31.20
C ILE A 84 -44.23 -0.53 -30.44
N PHE A 85 -43.06 -0.98 -30.87
CA PHE A 85 -42.22 -1.93 -30.15
C PHE A 85 -40.97 -1.25 -29.62
N LEU A 86 -40.54 -1.66 -28.43
CA LEU A 86 -39.33 -1.19 -27.78
C LEU A 86 -38.20 -2.19 -28.00
N LEU A 87 -37.17 -1.78 -28.74
CA LEU A 87 -35.99 -2.56 -29.01
C LEU A 87 -34.87 -2.16 -28.05
N VAL A 88 -34.31 -3.14 -27.32
CA VAL A 88 -33.18 -2.93 -26.40
C VAL A 88 -31.92 -3.57 -26.97
N ARG A 89 -30.83 -2.82 -27.05
CA ARG A 89 -29.50 -3.34 -27.39
C ARG A 89 -28.49 -2.90 -26.36
N VAL A 90 -27.55 -3.78 -26.05
CA VAL A 90 -26.35 -3.42 -25.29
C VAL A 90 -25.13 -3.59 -26.19
N THR A 91 -24.26 -2.60 -26.16
CA THR A 91 -22.92 -2.66 -26.74
C THR A 91 -21.89 -2.61 -25.63
N LEU A 92 -20.93 -3.54 -25.64
CA LEU A 92 -19.84 -3.61 -24.68
C LEU A 92 -18.50 -3.29 -25.35
N ASP A 93 -17.46 -3.04 -24.55
CA ASP A 93 -16.11 -2.91 -25.07
C ASP A 93 -15.61 -4.27 -25.63
N ALA A 94 -14.79 -4.26 -26.68
CA ALA A 94 -14.26 -5.45 -27.36
C ALA A 94 -13.09 -6.12 -26.60
N ILE A 95 -13.30 -6.43 -25.32
CA ILE A 95 -12.29 -7.02 -24.44
C ILE A 95 -12.55 -8.53 -24.31
N GLY A 96 -11.64 -9.37 -24.80
CA GLY A 96 -11.79 -10.84 -24.69
C GLY A 96 -12.28 -11.49 -25.98
N ARG A 97 -13.06 -12.58 -25.88
CA ARG A 97 -13.63 -13.26 -27.05
C ARG A 97 -14.94 -12.59 -27.45
N LYS A 98 -15.10 -12.37 -28.75
CA LYS A 98 -16.30 -11.74 -29.33
C LYS A 98 -17.59 -12.43 -28.89
N ASP A 99 -17.68 -13.75 -29.00
CA ASP A 99 -18.90 -14.50 -28.67
C ASP A 99 -19.26 -14.40 -27.17
N GLU A 100 -18.24 -14.28 -26.30
CA GLU A 100 -18.43 -14.07 -24.85
C GLU A 100 -18.95 -12.66 -24.56
N ASN A 101 -18.43 -11.65 -25.26
CA ASN A 101 -18.87 -10.25 -25.14
C ASN A 101 -20.31 -10.07 -25.65
N GLU A 102 -20.65 -10.66 -26.79
CA GLU A 102 -22.00 -10.62 -27.34
C GLU A 102 -22.99 -11.38 -26.44
N GLY A 103 -22.57 -12.51 -25.86
CA GLY A 103 -23.33 -13.24 -24.84
C GLY A 103 -23.62 -12.40 -23.61
N LEU A 104 -22.59 -11.79 -23.02
CA LEU A 104 -22.73 -10.91 -21.85
C LEU A 104 -23.58 -9.67 -22.15
N ALA A 105 -23.44 -9.08 -23.34
CA ALA A 105 -24.28 -7.97 -23.77
C ALA A 105 -25.78 -8.36 -23.82
N ASN A 106 -26.11 -9.58 -24.29
CA ASN A 106 -27.48 -10.08 -24.27
C ASN A 106 -28.02 -10.26 -22.84
N GLU A 107 -27.19 -10.74 -21.90
CA GLU A 107 -27.57 -10.88 -20.49
C GLU A 107 -27.85 -9.53 -19.84
N VAL A 108 -27.01 -8.53 -20.10
CA VAL A 108 -27.22 -7.16 -19.62
C VAL A 108 -28.48 -6.56 -20.24
N ALA A 109 -28.72 -6.78 -21.54
CA ALA A 109 -29.95 -6.34 -22.20
C ALA A 109 -31.20 -6.96 -21.54
N GLN A 110 -31.12 -8.23 -21.14
CA GLN A 110 -32.18 -8.92 -20.43
C GLN A 110 -32.47 -8.32 -19.05
N ALA A 111 -31.43 -7.92 -18.31
CA ALA A 111 -31.58 -7.23 -17.03
C ALA A 111 -32.23 -5.85 -17.19
N VAL A 112 -31.80 -5.07 -18.19
CA VAL A 112 -32.43 -3.77 -18.52
C VAL A 112 -33.90 -3.95 -18.89
N ALA A 113 -34.21 -4.96 -19.71
CA ALA A 113 -35.56 -5.25 -20.17
C ALA A 113 -36.51 -5.58 -19.01
N VAL A 114 -36.04 -6.36 -18.03
CA VAL A 114 -36.77 -6.65 -16.79
C VAL A 114 -37.07 -5.37 -16.02
N ARG A 115 -36.09 -4.48 -15.85
CA ARG A 115 -36.30 -3.21 -15.15
C ARG A 115 -37.28 -2.28 -15.88
N LEU A 116 -37.25 -2.25 -17.21
CA LEU A 116 -38.21 -1.47 -18.01
C LEU A 116 -39.63 -2.01 -17.85
N ARG A 117 -39.80 -3.33 -17.82
CA ARG A 117 -41.08 -3.98 -17.52
C ARG A 117 -41.59 -3.59 -16.13
N ASP A 118 -40.73 -3.66 -15.12
CA ASP A 118 -41.09 -3.29 -13.75
C ASP A 118 -41.45 -1.80 -13.63
N ALA A 119 -40.97 -0.96 -14.56
CA ALA A 119 -41.35 0.45 -14.71
C ALA A 119 -42.64 0.67 -15.54
N GLY A 120 -43.32 -0.40 -15.96
CA GLY A 120 -44.61 -0.37 -16.65
C GLY A 120 -44.52 -0.39 -18.18
N ILE A 121 -43.39 -0.79 -18.77
CA ILE A 121 -43.31 -1.07 -20.21
C ILE A 121 -43.92 -2.45 -20.52
N PRO A 122 -44.83 -2.59 -21.50
CA PRO A 122 -45.44 -3.88 -21.83
C PRO A 122 -44.38 -4.89 -22.32
N PRO A 123 -44.26 -6.07 -21.69
CA PRO A 123 -43.23 -7.05 -22.03
C PRO A 123 -43.47 -7.71 -23.40
N ASP A 124 -44.72 -7.82 -23.83
CA ASP A 124 -45.16 -8.33 -25.14
C ASP A 124 -44.84 -7.39 -26.30
N ARG A 125 -44.44 -6.14 -26.00
CA ARG A 125 -44.04 -5.11 -26.97
C ARG A 125 -42.57 -4.72 -26.83
N MET A 126 -41.77 -5.61 -26.25
CA MET A 126 -40.33 -5.42 -26.08
C MET A 126 -39.56 -6.56 -26.75
N LEU A 127 -38.44 -6.22 -27.40
CA LEU A 127 -37.52 -7.20 -27.97
C LEU A 127 -36.07 -6.81 -27.68
N ILE A 128 -35.22 -7.81 -27.49
CA ILE A 128 -33.78 -7.62 -27.35
C ILE A 128 -33.12 -7.79 -28.73
N LEU A 129 -32.31 -6.84 -29.14
CA LEU A 129 -31.45 -6.98 -30.30
C LEU A 129 -30.16 -7.72 -29.90
N PRO A 130 -29.56 -8.52 -30.79
CA PRO A 130 -28.27 -9.15 -30.52
C PRO A 130 -27.25 -8.12 -30.05
N GLY A 131 -26.61 -8.44 -28.92
CA GLY A 131 -25.55 -7.67 -28.31
C GLY A 131 -24.37 -7.50 -29.24
N ARG A 132 -23.60 -6.42 -29.03
CA ARG A 132 -22.46 -6.08 -29.87
C ARG A 132 -21.23 -5.76 -29.02
N GLU A 133 -20.07 -5.88 -29.62
CA GLU A 133 -18.84 -5.27 -29.13
C GLU A 133 -18.47 -4.05 -29.98
N ASP A 134 -17.95 -3.00 -29.35
CA ASP A 134 -17.36 -1.84 -30.03
C ASP A 134 -15.84 -1.97 -30.07
N ARG A 135 -15.28 -2.10 -31.28
CA ARG A 135 -13.83 -2.24 -31.48
C ARG A 135 -13.06 -0.94 -31.31
N ALA A 136 -13.71 0.22 -31.39
CA ALA A 136 -13.07 1.52 -31.11
C ALA A 136 -12.60 1.62 -29.64
N SER A 137 -13.14 0.78 -28.76
CA SER A 137 -12.64 0.62 -27.37
C SER A 137 -11.19 0.15 -27.28
N LEU A 138 -10.61 -0.39 -28.36
CA LEU A 138 -9.22 -0.83 -28.43
C LEU A 138 -8.25 0.27 -28.89
N ASP A 139 -8.77 1.41 -29.34
CA ASP A 139 -7.98 2.52 -29.87
C ASP A 139 -7.67 3.55 -28.76
N GLY A 140 -6.39 3.64 -28.34
CA GLY A 140 -5.92 4.68 -27.41
C GLY A 140 -4.71 4.30 -26.54
N PRO A 141 -3.91 5.28 -26.06
CA PRO A 141 -2.65 5.01 -25.34
C PRO A 141 -2.79 4.68 -23.84
N ARG A 142 -4.00 4.62 -23.26
CA ARG A 142 -4.23 4.38 -21.82
C ARG A 142 -5.41 3.42 -21.56
N LEU A 143 -5.28 2.58 -20.52
CA LEU A 143 -6.34 1.71 -19.97
C LEU A 143 -7.52 2.50 -19.34
N SER A 144 -7.54 3.84 -19.43
CA SER A 144 -8.60 4.73 -18.93
C SER A 144 -9.78 4.90 -19.91
N GLY A 145 -9.81 4.14 -21.01
CA GLY A 145 -10.87 4.15 -22.03
C GLY A 145 -11.94 3.07 -21.86
N PHE A 146 -11.72 2.08 -20.99
CA PHE A 146 -12.70 1.03 -20.73
C PHE A 146 -13.90 1.59 -19.97
N ALA A 147 -15.11 1.14 -20.35
CA ALA A 147 -16.43 1.70 -20.03
C ALA A 147 -16.92 2.88 -20.89
N ARG A 148 -16.11 3.47 -21.78
CA ARG A 148 -16.57 4.58 -22.65
C ARG A 148 -17.50 4.12 -23.78
N HIS A 149 -17.39 2.87 -24.21
CA HIS A 149 -18.21 2.34 -25.31
C HIS A 149 -19.28 1.35 -24.81
N GLN A 150 -19.45 1.26 -23.48
CA GLN A 150 -20.51 0.46 -22.85
C GLN A 150 -21.81 1.25 -22.82
N VAL A 151 -22.75 0.88 -23.68
CA VAL A 151 -23.95 1.68 -23.94
C VAL A 151 -25.17 0.79 -24.04
N VAL A 152 -26.28 1.27 -23.47
CA VAL A 152 -27.62 0.76 -23.70
C VAL A 152 -28.33 1.65 -24.70
N GLU A 153 -28.83 1.05 -25.77
CA GLU A 153 -29.66 1.71 -26.79
C GLU A 153 -31.09 1.20 -26.67
N ILE A 154 -32.03 2.14 -26.54
CA ILE A 154 -33.48 1.88 -26.52
C ILE A 154 -34.09 2.58 -27.73
N THR A 155 -34.75 1.83 -28.60
CA THR A 155 -35.37 2.36 -29.82
C THR A 155 -36.84 1.99 -29.86
N GLY A 156 -37.71 3.00 -29.93
CA GLY A 156 -39.14 2.81 -30.21
C GLY A 156 -39.36 2.75 -31.71
N LEU A 157 -39.83 1.61 -32.21
CA LEU A 157 -40.08 1.37 -33.63
C LEU A 157 -41.58 1.17 -33.88
N LEU A 158 -42.14 1.73 -34.95
CA LEU A 158 -43.46 1.33 -35.45
C LEU A 158 -43.39 -0.11 -35.97
N GLY A 159 -44.05 -1.02 -35.28
CA GLY A 159 -44.16 -2.42 -35.66
C GLY A 159 -45.29 -2.64 -36.65
N GLY A 160 -44.93 -2.87 -37.92
CA GLY A 160 -45.86 -3.38 -38.92
C GLY A 160 -46.34 -4.80 -38.62
N ASP A 161 -47.15 -5.36 -39.52
CA ASP A 161 -47.78 -6.69 -39.41
C ASP A 161 -46.83 -7.88 -39.09
N TRP A 162 -45.53 -7.70 -39.29
CA TRP A 162 -44.50 -8.71 -39.07
C TRP A 162 -44.11 -8.91 -37.60
N LEU A 163 -44.37 -7.94 -36.70
CA LEU A 163 -44.19 -8.07 -35.24
C LEU A 163 -45.47 -8.50 -34.51
N ARG A 164 -46.65 -8.43 -35.17
CA ARG A 164 -47.95 -8.87 -34.61
C ARG A 164 -48.17 -10.38 -34.60
N ARG A 165 -47.21 -11.17 -35.13
CA ARG A 165 -47.30 -12.63 -35.06
C ARG A 165 -47.05 -13.03 -33.61
N LYS A 166 -48.13 -13.50 -32.95
CA LYS A 166 -48.16 -13.97 -31.55
C LYS A 166 -46.81 -14.58 -31.14
N PRO A 167 -46.20 -14.14 -30.02
CA PRO A 167 -45.08 -14.87 -29.44
C PRO A 167 -45.51 -16.34 -29.25
N PRO A 168 -44.61 -17.31 -29.48
CA PRO A 168 -44.93 -18.72 -29.27
C PRO A 168 -45.52 -18.92 -27.87
N GLN A 169 -46.53 -19.78 -27.76
CA GLN A 169 -47.18 -20.07 -26.47
C GLN A 169 -46.14 -20.34 -25.39
N GLU A 170 -46.21 -19.61 -24.29
CA GLU A 170 -45.42 -19.86 -23.10
C GLU A 170 -45.74 -21.27 -22.58
N LEU A 171 -44.86 -22.23 -22.87
CA LEU A 171 -44.79 -23.45 -22.10
C LEU A 171 -44.26 -23.08 -20.70
N HIS A 172 -45.16 -22.87 -19.74
CA HIS A 172 -44.81 -22.86 -18.33
C HIS A 172 -44.40 -24.29 -17.93
N ARG A 173 -43.17 -24.68 -18.26
CA ARG A 173 -42.51 -25.81 -17.61
C ARG A 173 -41.82 -25.23 -16.38
N ALA A 174 -42.28 -25.60 -15.19
CA ALA A 174 -41.48 -25.40 -13.99
C ALA A 174 -40.18 -26.19 -14.18
N VAL A 175 -39.09 -25.49 -14.47
CA VAL A 175 -37.75 -26.10 -14.45
C VAL A 175 -37.40 -26.23 -12.98
N ASP A 176 -37.40 -27.45 -12.48
CA ASP A 176 -36.93 -27.75 -11.14
C ASP A 176 -35.41 -27.52 -11.14
N LEU A 177 -35.00 -26.35 -10.63
CA LEU A 177 -33.59 -25.99 -10.58
C LEU A 177 -32.94 -26.71 -9.40
N PRO A 178 -31.78 -27.36 -9.59
CA PRO A 178 -31.04 -27.91 -8.47
C PRO A 178 -30.68 -26.80 -7.47
N PRO A 179 -30.48 -27.13 -6.18
CA PRO A 179 -30.07 -26.16 -5.17
C PRO A 179 -28.80 -25.42 -5.60
N PRO A 180 -28.63 -24.14 -5.21
CA PRO A 180 -27.46 -23.35 -5.57
C PRO A 180 -26.18 -23.98 -4.99
N SER A 181 -25.22 -24.23 -5.87
CA SER A 181 -23.90 -24.74 -5.51
C SER A 181 -23.12 -23.68 -4.72
N GLY A 182 -22.49 -24.04 -3.61
CA GLY A 182 -21.76 -23.08 -2.76
C GLY A 182 -20.29 -22.90 -3.15
N ILE A 183 -19.69 -21.79 -2.74
CA ILE A 183 -18.22 -21.64 -2.68
C ILE A 183 -17.77 -21.99 -1.26
N SER A 184 -16.74 -22.82 -1.14
CA SER A 184 -16.10 -23.13 0.14
C SER A 184 -14.64 -22.71 0.11
N ILE A 185 -14.25 -21.81 1.02
CA ILE A 185 -12.85 -21.44 1.23
C ILE A 185 -12.23 -22.49 2.16
N LEU A 186 -11.19 -23.17 1.71
CA LEU A 186 -10.47 -24.18 2.49
C LEU A 186 -9.29 -23.54 3.21
N GLU A 187 -8.41 -22.86 2.47
CA GLU A 187 -7.25 -22.17 3.01
C GLU A 187 -7.23 -20.70 2.59
N PRO A 188 -6.71 -19.79 3.44
CA PRO A 188 -6.32 -20.01 4.84
C PRO A 188 -7.52 -20.34 5.72
N SER A 189 -7.31 -21.05 6.84
CA SER A 189 -8.38 -21.58 7.72
C SER A 189 -9.21 -20.52 8.44
N GLY A 190 -8.80 -19.24 8.39
CA GLY A 190 -9.47 -18.11 9.02
C GLY A 190 -8.97 -17.81 10.43
N ALA A 191 -8.11 -18.68 10.99
CA ALA A 191 -7.34 -18.38 12.19
C ALA A 191 -6.28 -17.28 11.90
N GLY A 192 -5.78 -16.65 12.97
CA GLY A 192 -4.67 -15.71 12.88
C GLY A 192 -3.41 -16.37 12.30
N THR A 193 -2.57 -15.58 11.63
CA THR A 193 -1.33 -16.03 10.99
C THR A 193 -0.19 -15.05 11.26
N ASP A 194 1.04 -15.56 11.26
CA ASP A 194 2.29 -14.80 11.36
C ASP A 194 3.05 -14.76 10.00
N ARG A 195 2.38 -15.13 8.91
CA ARG A 195 2.90 -15.13 7.54
C ARG A 195 2.06 -14.20 6.66
N ALA A 196 2.74 -13.34 5.90
CA ALA A 196 2.08 -12.45 4.94
C ALA A 196 1.57 -13.19 3.70
N ASN A 197 2.29 -14.22 3.22
CA ASN A 197 1.97 -14.89 1.96
C ASN A 197 1.27 -16.22 2.21
N HIS A 198 0.11 -16.40 1.58
CA HIS A 198 -0.69 -17.61 1.66
C HIS A 198 -1.12 -18.07 0.27
N MET A 199 -1.47 -19.35 0.18
CA MET A 199 -2.21 -19.87 -0.97
C MET A 199 -3.70 -19.90 -0.61
N LEU A 200 -4.52 -19.12 -1.31
CA LEU A 200 -5.97 -19.22 -1.20
C LEU A 200 -6.42 -20.47 -1.96
N ARG A 201 -7.03 -21.42 -1.26
CA ARG A 201 -7.59 -22.65 -1.85
C ARG A 201 -9.07 -22.74 -1.54
N GLY A 202 -9.86 -23.21 -2.48
CA GLY A 202 -11.26 -23.52 -2.23
C GLY A 202 -11.89 -24.40 -3.28
N THR A 203 -13.15 -24.72 -3.04
CA THR A 203 -13.99 -25.52 -3.93
C THR A 203 -15.26 -24.80 -4.30
N THR A 204 -15.80 -25.15 -5.45
CA THR A 204 -17.07 -24.69 -6.01
C THR A 204 -17.63 -25.79 -6.92
N ASP A 205 -18.77 -25.55 -7.55
CA ASP A 205 -19.30 -26.45 -8.57
C ASP A 205 -18.33 -26.62 -9.75
N PRO A 206 -18.11 -27.86 -10.27
CA PRO A 206 -17.27 -28.10 -11.45
C PRO A 206 -17.69 -27.34 -12.71
N SER A 207 -18.95 -26.92 -12.80
CA SER A 207 -19.48 -26.16 -13.92
C SER A 207 -19.12 -24.66 -13.89
N VAL A 208 -18.61 -24.14 -12.77
CA VAL A 208 -18.11 -22.76 -12.67
C VAL A 208 -16.74 -22.68 -13.33
N GLY A 209 -16.56 -21.81 -14.33
CA GLY A 209 -15.29 -21.65 -15.05
C GLY A 209 -14.31 -20.67 -14.40
N SER A 210 -14.81 -19.69 -13.64
CA SER A 210 -13.98 -18.68 -12.99
C SER A 210 -14.67 -18.02 -11.80
N LEU A 211 -13.88 -17.54 -10.84
CA LEU A 211 -14.31 -16.79 -9.66
C LEU A 211 -13.55 -15.46 -9.58
N ALA A 212 -14.17 -14.44 -8.99
CA ALA A 212 -13.49 -13.23 -8.57
C ALA A 212 -13.08 -13.35 -7.10
N VAL A 213 -11.81 -13.04 -6.81
CA VAL A 213 -11.24 -13.00 -5.46
C VAL A 213 -10.86 -11.56 -5.15
N THR A 214 -11.41 -11.01 -4.08
CA THR A 214 -11.11 -9.67 -3.57
C THR A 214 -10.48 -9.76 -2.18
N ILE A 215 -9.39 -9.02 -1.97
CA ILE A 215 -8.70 -8.91 -0.68
C ILE A 215 -8.41 -7.43 -0.44
N GLY A 216 -9.10 -6.84 0.54
CA GLY A 216 -9.07 -5.38 0.72
C GLY A 216 -9.52 -4.66 -0.54
N GLN A 217 -8.63 -3.89 -1.18
CA GLN A 217 -8.89 -3.14 -2.42
C GLN A 217 -8.45 -3.89 -3.69
N ASP A 218 -7.76 -5.03 -3.55
CA ASP A 218 -7.20 -5.76 -4.68
C ASP A 218 -8.17 -6.85 -5.14
N ALA A 219 -8.64 -6.79 -6.39
CA ALA A 219 -9.53 -7.78 -6.99
C ALA A 219 -8.87 -8.50 -8.18
N ARG A 220 -9.07 -9.81 -8.30
CA ARG A 220 -8.52 -10.63 -9.39
C ARG A 220 -9.44 -11.78 -9.78
N THR A 221 -9.39 -12.19 -11.04
CA THR A 221 -10.11 -13.39 -11.53
C THR A 221 -9.23 -14.63 -11.41
N VAL A 222 -9.79 -15.70 -10.86
CA VAL A 222 -9.16 -17.01 -10.67
C VAL A 222 -9.90 -18.04 -11.52
N ALA A 223 -9.16 -18.84 -12.27
CA ALA A 223 -9.74 -19.95 -13.03
C ALA A 223 -10.12 -21.10 -12.08
N VAL A 224 -11.25 -21.72 -12.35
CA VAL A 224 -11.69 -22.93 -11.65
C VAL A 224 -11.40 -24.12 -12.56
N ARG A 225 -10.86 -25.19 -11.99
CA ARG A 225 -10.60 -26.47 -12.68
C ARG A 225 -11.13 -27.61 -11.82
N ASP A 226 -12.03 -28.40 -12.39
CA ASP A 226 -12.65 -29.54 -11.70
C ASP A 226 -13.24 -29.14 -10.32
N GLY A 227 -13.90 -27.98 -10.28
CA GLY A 227 -14.51 -27.43 -9.07
C GLY A 227 -13.51 -26.92 -8.03
N ARG A 228 -12.23 -26.80 -8.35
CA ARG A 228 -11.18 -26.29 -7.45
C ARG A 228 -10.60 -24.97 -7.97
N PHE A 229 -10.25 -24.09 -7.05
CA PHE A 229 -9.51 -22.87 -7.35
C PHE A 229 -8.36 -22.67 -6.39
N GLU A 230 -7.29 -22.06 -6.90
CA GLU A 230 -6.06 -21.79 -6.18
C GLU A 230 -5.43 -20.48 -6.67
N THR A 231 -5.05 -19.59 -5.77
CA THR A 231 -4.30 -18.37 -6.12
C THR A 231 -3.41 -17.90 -4.95
N PRO A 232 -2.17 -17.43 -5.22
CA PRO A 232 -1.36 -16.81 -4.17
C PRO A 232 -1.97 -15.49 -3.73
N ILE A 233 -1.94 -15.21 -2.43
CA ILE A 233 -2.45 -13.99 -1.81
C ILE A 233 -1.42 -13.42 -0.83
N SER A 234 -1.43 -12.10 -0.66
CA SER A 234 -0.58 -11.39 0.29
C SER A 234 -1.46 -10.60 1.23
N LEU A 235 -1.22 -10.76 2.53
CA LEU A 235 -1.94 -10.14 3.62
C LEU A 235 -1.21 -8.88 4.06
N ARG A 236 -1.97 -7.86 4.43
CA ARG A 236 -1.47 -6.64 5.10
C ARG A 236 -1.60 -6.83 6.61
N SER A 237 -0.80 -6.12 7.40
CA SER A 237 -0.92 -6.19 8.86
C SER A 237 -2.36 -5.90 9.30
N GLY A 238 -2.88 -6.71 10.23
CA GLY A 238 -4.26 -6.63 10.70
C GLY A 238 -5.25 -7.50 9.92
N GLU A 239 -6.48 -7.02 9.80
CA GLU A 239 -7.60 -7.78 9.23
C GLU A 239 -7.61 -7.74 7.70
N ASN A 240 -7.70 -8.91 7.08
CA ASN A 240 -7.75 -9.07 5.62
C ASN A 240 -9.05 -9.78 5.24
N PRO A 241 -10.11 -9.05 4.86
CA PRO A 241 -11.33 -9.66 4.35
C PRO A 241 -11.08 -10.21 2.95
N ILE A 242 -11.18 -11.53 2.81
CA ILE A 242 -11.15 -12.25 1.54
C ILE A 242 -12.59 -12.52 1.12
N VAL A 243 -12.99 -12.02 -0.04
CA VAL A 243 -14.31 -12.25 -0.62
C VAL A 243 -14.14 -12.97 -1.94
N VAL A 244 -14.81 -14.12 -2.09
CA VAL A 244 -14.83 -14.90 -3.32
C VAL A 244 -16.25 -14.87 -3.89
N THR A 245 -16.41 -14.39 -5.12
CA THR A 245 -17.70 -14.31 -5.81
C THR A 245 -17.66 -14.99 -7.17
N GLY A 246 -18.80 -15.45 -7.64
CA GLY A 246 -18.95 -16.07 -8.95
C GLY A 246 -20.41 -16.16 -9.37
N LEU A 247 -20.63 -16.74 -10.54
CA LEU A 247 -21.96 -17.11 -11.04
C LEU A 247 -22.00 -18.62 -11.25
N ASP A 248 -23.13 -19.23 -10.90
CA ASP A 248 -23.40 -20.62 -11.28
C ASP A 248 -23.88 -20.70 -12.74
N PRO A 249 -24.05 -21.91 -13.33
CA PRO A 249 -24.51 -22.06 -14.72
C PRO A 249 -25.90 -21.50 -15.01
N PHE A 250 -26.68 -21.19 -13.97
CA PHE A 250 -28.02 -20.64 -14.05
C PHE A 250 -28.05 -19.13 -13.82
N GLY A 251 -26.88 -18.49 -13.65
CA GLY A 251 -26.72 -17.06 -13.42
C GLY A 251 -26.98 -16.64 -11.97
N ARG A 252 -27.07 -17.57 -11.01
CA ARG A 252 -27.22 -17.25 -9.58
C ARG A 252 -25.87 -16.84 -8.99
N VAL A 253 -25.89 -15.86 -8.10
CA VAL A 253 -24.69 -15.34 -7.44
C VAL A 253 -24.19 -16.31 -6.39
N LEU A 254 -22.93 -16.70 -6.51
CA LEU A 254 -22.21 -17.45 -5.50
C LEU A 254 -21.32 -16.48 -4.71
N ARG A 255 -21.30 -16.62 -3.38
CA ARG A 255 -20.46 -15.79 -2.52
C ARG A 255 -19.96 -16.59 -1.32
N ALA A 256 -18.67 -16.46 -1.04
CA ALA A 256 -18.06 -16.85 0.22
C ALA A 256 -17.16 -15.73 0.71
N SER A 257 -17.02 -15.60 2.02
CA SER A 257 -16.07 -14.66 2.62
C SER A 257 -15.34 -15.29 3.78
N ARG A 258 -14.10 -14.89 3.97
CA ARG A 258 -13.28 -15.25 5.13
C ARG A 258 -12.38 -14.10 5.48
N THR A 259 -12.36 -13.73 6.75
CA THR A 259 -11.41 -12.73 7.25
C THR A 259 -10.21 -13.45 7.87
N VAL A 260 -9.01 -12.97 7.57
CA VAL A 260 -7.75 -13.50 8.12
C VAL A 260 -7.02 -12.36 8.80
N ARG A 261 -6.70 -12.54 10.09
CA ARG A 261 -5.85 -11.61 10.83
C ARG A 261 -4.38 -11.99 10.63
N TYR A 262 -3.60 -11.12 10.01
CA TYR A 262 -2.16 -11.25 9.96
C TYR A 262 -1.53 -10.39 11.06
N THR A 263 -0.80 -11.03 11.97
CA THR A 263 -0.01 -10.39 13.02
C THR A 263 1.46 -10.69 12.75
N PRO A 264 2.21 -9.76 12.13
CA PRO A 264 3.64 -9.94 11.90
C PRO A 264 4.37 -10.21 13.23
N PRO A 265 5.39 -11.07 13.26
CA PRO A 265 6.18 -11.27 14.46
C PRO A 265 7.10 -10.06 14.72
N HIS A 266 7.33 -9.75 15.99
CA HIS A 266 8.28 -8.74 16.40
C HIS A 266 9.71 -9.05 15.91
N PRO A 267 10.49 -8.02 15.53
CA PRO A 267 11.91 -8.17 15.30
C PRO A 267 12.63 -8.76 16.52
N THR A 268 13.51 -9.73 16.32
CA THR A 268 14.38 -10.27 17.39
C THR A 268 15.78 -9.68 17.27
N ILE A 269 16.34 -9.22 18.38
CA ILE A 269 17.58 -8.43 18.39
C ILE A 269 18.60 -9.03 19.35
N GLU A 270 19.84 -9.18 18.90
CA GLU A 270 20.96 -9.68 19.69
C GLU A 270 22.17 -8.74 19.58
N ILE A 271 22.71 -8.32 20.73
CA ILE A 271 23.98 -7.58 20.81
C ILE A 271 25.11 -8.58 21.04
N LEU A 272 26.01 -8.70 20.05
CA LEU A 272 27.15 -9.63 20.02
C LEU A 272 28.43 -9.03 20.62
N SER A 273 28.63 -7.72 20.47
CA SER A 273 29.78 -6.98 21.00
C SER A 273 29.31 -5.68 21.65
N PRO A 274 29.84 -5.30 22.83
CA PRO A 274 30.80 -6.06 23.62
C PRO A 274 30.19 -7.36 24.17
N ALA A 275 31.02 -8.38 24.37
CA ALA A 275 30.56 -9.63 24.98
C ALA A 275 30.17 -9.35 26.44
N GLU A 276 29.13 -10.03 26.93
CA GLU A 276 28.60 -9.80 28.26
C GLU A 276 29.67 -9.96 29.35
N GLY A 277 29.71 -9.01 30.29
CA GLY A 277 30.64 -9.06 31.42
C GLY A 277 32.10 -8.77 31.09
N THR A 278 32.43 -8.50 29.82
CA THR A 278 33.81 -8.14 29.43
C THR A 278 34.16 -6.76 29.95
N VAL A 279 35.16 -6.68 30.84
CA VAL A 279 35.71 -5.41 31.32
C VAL A 279 36.67 -4.84 30.27
N THR A 280 36.35 -3.66 29.75
CA THR A 280 37.19 -2.98 28.75
C THR A 280 38.16 -2.03 29.44
N ASP A 281 39.46 -2.16 29.13
CA ASP A 281 40.46 -1.19 29.55
C ASP A 281 40.49 -0.01 28.57
N VAL A 282 40.02 1.15 29.04
CA VAL A 282 39.89 2.36 28.22
C VAL A 282 41.02 3.36 28.42
N SER A 283 42.09 2.97 29.13
CA SER A 283 43.24 3.85 29.41
C SER A 283 43.94 4.37 28.16
N ARG A 284 43.80 3.66 27.03
CA ARG A 284 44.35 4.06 25.71
C ARG A 284 43.30 4.66 24.78
N SER A 285 42.10 4.09 24.76
CA SER A 285 40.99 4.55 23.94
C SER A 285 39.66 4.16 24.59
N PRO A 286 38.72 5.10 24.76
CA PRO A 286 37.37 4.82 25.22
C PRO A 286 36.46 4.30 24.11
N VAL A 287 36.92 4.25 22.85
CA VAL A 287 36.08 3.88 21.71
C VAL A 287 35.98 2.36 21.59
N ILE A 288 34.75 1.85 21.55
CA ILE A 288 34.44 0.44 21.29
C ILE A 288 33.54 0.27 20.07
N SER A 289 33.49 -0.95 19.56
CA SER A 289 32.52 -1.36 18.54
C SER A 289 31.36 -2.12 19.17
N VAL A 290 30.16 -1.56 19.03
CA VAL A 290 28.91 -2.27 19.30
C VAL A 290 28.50 -2.99 18.03
N ARG A 291 28.28 -4.30 18.12
CA ARG A 291 27.88 -5.14 16.98
C ARG A 291 26.75 -6.05 17.37
N GLY A 292 25.89 -6.36 16.42
CA GLY A 292 24.81 -7.31 16.65
C GLY A 292 24.04 -7.63 15.38
N ALA A 293 22.93 -8.33 15.57
CA ALA A 293 22.04 -8.76 14.49
C ALA A 293 20.58 -8.51 14.87
N ILE A 294 19.81 -8.08 13.87
CA ILE A 294 18.36 -7.91 13.94
C ILE A 294 17.75 -8.88 12.92
N ARG A 295 16.87 -9.77 13.37
CA ARG A 295 16.12 -10.68 12.50
C ARG A 295 14.67 -10.25 12.47
N SER A 296 14.15 -10.00 11.27
CA SER A 296 12.75 -9.64 11.05
C SER A 296 12.19 -10.38 9.83
N ARG A 297 10.88 -10.68 9.83
CA ARG A 297 10.17 -11.26 8.67
C ARG A 297 9.69 -10.21 7.66
N THR A 298 9.83 -8.95 8.03
CA THR A 298 9.36 -7.75 7.36
C THR A 298 10.54 -6.78 7.28
N PRO A 299 10.68 -6.01 6.20
CA PRO A 299 11.79 -5.06 6.08
C PRO A 299 11.84 -4.11 7.27
N LEU A 300 13.04 -3.85 7.79
CA LEU A 300 13.26 -2.88 8.85
C LEU A 300 13.00 -1.47 8.33
N LYS A 301 12.34 -0.66 9.16
CA LYS A 301 12.10 0.76 8.88
C LYS A 301 13.18 1.61 9.56
N GLU A 302 13.36 1.44 10.86
CA GLU A 302 14.33 2.20 11.68
C GLU A 302 14.92 1.29 12.77
N ALA A 303 16.14 1.60 13.21
CA ALA A 303 16.79 0.97 14.35
C ALA A 303 17.58 2.00 15.17
N PHE A 304 17.56 1.83 16.48
CA PHE A 304 18.19 2.74 17.44
C PHE A 304 19.14 1.98 18.36
N LEU A 305 20.34 2.52 18.56
CA LEU A 305 21.22 2.16 19.67
C LEU A 305 21.00 3.15 20.81
N ILE A 306 20.55 2.63 21.95
CA ILE A 306 20.35 3.37 23.19
C ILE A 306 21.57 3.12 24.06
N GLN A 307 22.39 4.15 24.28
CA GLN A 307 23.52 4.09 25.21
C GLN A 307 23.22 4.96 26.42
N ASN A 308 23.11 4.38 27.61
CA ASN A 308 22.81 5.11 28.84
C ASN A 308 21.61 6.07 28.66
N ASP A 309 20.51 5.53 28.12
CA ASP A 309 19.26 6.25 27.83
C ASP A 309 19.34 7.32 26.74
N ILE A 310 20.45 7.39 25.99
CA ILE A 310 20.61 8.29 24.84
C ILE A 310 20.40 7.48 23.54
N PRO A 311 19.24 7.62 22.87
CA PRO A 311 18.94 6.91 21.63
C PRO A 311 19.63 7.57 20.43
N ARG A 312 20.16 6.76 19.51
CA ARG A 312 20.74 7.20 18.24
C ARG A 312 20.39 6.22 17.14
N ASN A 313 20.02 6.73 15.96
CA ASN A 313 19.80 5.88 14.78
C ASN A 313 21.09 5.10 14.44
N ILE A 314 20.93 3.87 13.97
CA ILE A 314 22.05 3.05 13.51
C ILE A 314 21.76 2.47 12.13
N PRO A 315 22.80 2.34 11.26
CA PRO A 315 22.63 1.65 10.00
C PRO A 315 22.54 0.14 10.24
N VAL A 316 21.58 -0.49 9.57
CA VAL A 316 21.44 -1.95 9.53
C VAL A 316 21.68 -2.41 8.10
N ARG A 317 22.60 -3.36 7.93
CA ARG A 317 22.94 -3.92 6.61
C ARG A 317 21.80 -4.81 6.12
N GLU A 318 21.81 -5.12 4.82
CA GLU A 318 20.80 -6.00 4.20
C GLU A 318 20.74 -7.40 4.83
N ASP A 319 21.85 -7.88 5.40
CA ASP A 319 21.94 -9.17 6.11
C ASP A 319 21.40 -9.12 7.55
N GLY A 320 20.89 -7.97 7.99
CA GLY A 320 20.37 -7.73 9.34
C GLY A 320 21.46 -7.44 10.38
N THR A 321 22.73 -7.38 10.01
CA THR A 321 23.80 -7.01 10.96
C THR A 321 23.91 -5.50 11.12
N PHE A 322 24.26 -5.06 12.32
CA PHE A 322 24.62 -3.67 12.60
C PHE A 322 26.01 -3.58 13.22
N HIS A 323 26.67 -2.45 12.97
CA HIS A 323 27.95 -2.11 13.58
C HIS A 323 27.98 -0.61 13.81
N GLN A 324 28.23 -0.23 15.07
CA GLN A 324 28.25 1.16 15.49
C GLN A 324 29.42 1.39 16.44
N GLN A 325 30.18 2.45 16.23
CA GLN A 325 31.17 2.89 17.22
C GLN A 325 30.46 3.63 18.35
N ALA A 326 30.95 3.42 19.57
CA ALA A 326 30.47 4.11 20.77
C ALA A 326 31.67 4.47 21.66
N ILE A 327 31.54 5.56 22.42
CA ILE A 327 32.52 5.96 23.42
C ILE A 327 32.06 5.53 24.80
N LEU A 328 32.89 4.83 25.56
CA LEU A 328 32.57 4.46 26.94
C LEU A 328 32.72 5.69 27.84
N MET A 329 31.63 6.03 28.53
CA MET A 329 31.47 7.27 29.28
C MET A 329 31.59 7.07 30.79
N THR A 330 31.25 5.89 31.28
CA THR A 330 31.17 5.57 32.71
C THR A 330 31.91 4.27 33.03
N GLU A 331 32.05 3.95 34.31
CA GLU A 331 32.57 2.64 34.74
C GLU A 331 31.73 1.46 34.26
N THR A 332 30.45 1.67 33.91
CA THR A 332 29.61 0.65 33.28
C THR A 332 28.56 1.31 32.42
N ASP A 333 28.81 1.33 31.12
CA ASP A 333 27.82 1.77 30.15
C ASP A 333 26.82 0.65 29.86
N THR A 334 25.61 1.06 29.52
CA THR A 334 24.53 0.16 29.11
C THR A 334 24.18 0.41 27.65
N PHE A 335 23.98 -0.67 26.91
CA PHE A 335 23.55 -0.65 25.51
C PHE A 335 22.27 -1.45 25.35
N GLN A 336 21.30 -0.88 24.66
CA GLN A 336 20.11 -1.56 24.20
C GLN A 336 19.87 -1.19 22.75
N VAL A 337 19.28 -2.11 21.98
CA VAL A 337 18.91 -1.85 20.60
C VAL A 337 17.41 -2.04 20.45
N GLU A 338 16.78 -1.07 19.81
CA GLU A 338 15.37 -1.10 19.43
C GLU A 338 15.28 -1.08 17.90
N ALA A 339 14.35 -1.82 17.34
CA ALA A 339 14.09 -1.80 15.90
C ALA A 339 12.58 -1.83 15.63
N ILE A 340 12.18 -1.09 14.61
CA ILE A 340 10.81 -1.08 14.09
C ILE A 340 10.83 -1.52 12.63
N ASP A 341 9.92 -2.42 12.28
CA ASP A 341 9.75 -2.87 10.91
C ASP A 341 8.75 -1.99 10.13
N THR A 342 8.61 -2.26 8.84
CA THR A 342 7.65 -1.58 7.96
C THR A 342 6.19 -1.99 8.20
N ALA A 343 5.94 -3.02 9.01
CA ALA A 343 4.61 -3.41 9.47
C ALA A 343 4.21 -2.72 10.79
N GLY A 344 5.13 -1.98 11.43
CA GLY A 344 4.94 -1.28 12.69
C GLY A 344 5.27 -2.10 13.93
N GLU A 345 5.78 -3.32 13.78
CA GLU A 345 6.17 -4.14 14.92
C GLU A 345 7.52 -3.68 15.48
N THR A 346 7.58 -3.53 16.80
CA THR A 346 8.79 -3.14 17.51
C THR A 346 9.42 -4.33 18.21
N GLY A 347 10.75 -4.35 18.24
CA GLY A 347 11.55 -5.31 18.99
C GLY A 347 12.59 -4.58 19.82
N THR A 348 12.93 -5.12 20.99
CA THR A 348 13.94 -4.54 21.87
C THR A 348 14.88 -5.64 22.38
N SER A 349 16.18 -5.40 22.33
CA SER A 349 17.17 -6.31 22.90
C SER A 349 17.13 -6.30 24.44
N GLY A 350 17.76 -7.31 25.05
CA GLY A 350 18.18 -7.20 26.44
C GLY A 350 19.22 -6.07 26.63
N VAL A 351 19.38 -5.60 27.87
CA VAL A 351 20.39 -4.60 28.23
C VAL A 351 21.77 -5.25 28.26
N ARG A 352 22.69 -4.78 27.41
CA ARG A 352 24.09 -5.17 27.39
C ARG A 352 24.90 -4.21 28.26
N LYS A 353 25.43 -4.70 29.38
CA LYS A 353 26.39 -3.95 30.21
C LYS A 353 27.80 -4.05 29.64
N ALA A 354 28.52 -2.94 29.64
CA ALA A 354 29.90 -2.79 29.20
C ALA A 354 30.73 -2.17 30.34
N PRO A 355 31.19 -2.99 31.30
CA PRO A 355 32.04 -2.51 32.37
C PRO A 355 33.38 -2.04 31.81
N SER A 356 33.93 -0.98 32.41
CA SER A 356 35.12 -0.29 31.92
C SER A 356 36.05 0.07 33.07
N ARG A 357 37.36 0.05 32.83
CA ARG A 357 38.38 0.53 33.78
C ARG A 357 39.27 1.59 33.14
N GLY A 358 39.78 2.52 33.95
CA GLY A 358 40.60 3.63 33.45
C GLY A 358 39.78 4.76 32.81
N ILE A 359 38.51 4.90 33.18
CA ILE A 359 37.64 5.98 32.70
C ILE A 359 38.20 7.32 33.20
N ALA A 360 38.52 8.20 32.25
CA ALA A 360 38.89 9.58 32.56
C ALA A 360 37.65 10.37 32.99
N ASP A 361 37.82 11.29 33.94
CA ASP A 361 36.79 12.27 34.28
C ASP A 361 36.69 13.29 33.15
N ARG A 362 35.80 13.02 32.19
CA ARG A 362 35.54 13.90 31.05
C ARG A 362 34.52 14.97 31.46
N PRO A 363 34.95 16.22 31.72
CA PRO A 363 34.04 17.28 32.14
C PRO A 363 33.03 17.66 31.07
N LEU A 364 33.38 17.47 29.79
CA LEU A 364 32.51 17.72 28.65
C LEU A 364 32.72 16.66 27.57
N MET A 365 31.61 16.11 27.10
CA MET A 365 31.53 15.31 25.90
C MET A 365 30.41 15.84 25.02
N ALA A 366 30.68 15.98 23.72
CA ALA A 366 29.72 16.36 22.71
C ALA A 366 29.55 15.20 21.73
N ILE A 367 28.32 14.76 21.53
CA ILE A 367 27.96 13.66 20.65
C ILE A 367 27.02 14.22 19.59
N LEU A 368 27.51 14.37 18.36
CA LEU A 368 26.73 14.75 17.20
C LEU A 368 26.16 13.48 16.55
N HIS A 369 24.87 13.48 16.22
CA HIS A 369 24.24 12.45 15.40
C HIS A 369 23.19 13.07 14.48
N TRP A 370 22.75 12.32 13.46
CA TRP A 370 21.76 12.79 12.49
C TRP A 370 20.78 11.68 12.09
N ASP A 371 19.74 12.05 11.34
CA ASP A 371 18.60 11.18 11.06
C ASP A 371 18.55 10.61 9.63
N GLU A 372 19.59 10.86 8.83
CA GLU A 372 19.62 10.46 7.42
C GLU A 372 20.88 9.66 7.08
N ASP A 373 20.69 8.49 6.46
CA ASP A 373 21.81 7.68 5.99
C ASP A 373 22.41 8.27 4.69
N ASP A 374 23.67 7.95 4.45
CA ASP A 374 24.48 8.44 3.33
C ASP A 374 24.68 9.97 3.34
N VAL A 375 24.69 10.55 4.54
CA VAL A 375 25.12 11.93 4.82
C VAL A 375 26.35 11.88 5.73
N ASP A 376 27.24 12.85 5.55
CA ASP A 376 28.48 12.99 6.30
C ASP A 376 28.51 14.39 6.93
N LEU A 377 28.35 14.44 8.25
CA LEU A 377 28.30 15.67 9.03
C LEU A 377 29.45 15.74 10.02
N ASP A 378 30.20 16.83 9.93
CA ASP A 378 31.35 17.12 10.77
C ASP A 378 30.95 18.01 11.95
N LEU A 379 31.42 17.64 13.13
CA LEU A 379 31.38 18.41 14.35
C LEU A 379 32.57 19.37 14.39
N HIS A 380 32.25 20.64 14.51
CA HIS A 380 33.23 21.71 14.66
C HIS A 380 33.06 22.37 16.03
N VAL A 381 34.13 22.35 16.82
CA VAL A 381 34.17 22.94 18.17
C VAL A 381 35.17 24.08 18.19
N VAL A 382 34.71 25.28 18.56
CA VAL A 382 35.56 26.47 18.66
C VAL A 382 35.53 27.00 20.09
N ASP A 383 36.69 27.26 20.69
CA ASP A 383 36.77 27.88 22.02
C ASP A 383 36.78 29.42 21.96
N GLY A 384 36.72 30.08 23.12
CA GLY A 384 36.75 31.55 23.20
C GLY A 384 38.07 32.21 22.79
N SER A 385 39.11 31.43 22.48
CA SER A 385 40.41 31.89 21.95
C SER A 385 40.58 31.57 20.47
N ASP A 386 39.50 31.21 19.77
CA ASP A 386 39.46 30.84 18.36
C ASP A 386 40.24 29.55 18.00
N HIS A 387 40.57 28.69 18.98
CA HIS A 387 41.04 27.35 18.68
C HIS A 387 39.88 26.51 18.12
N HIS A 388 40.14 25.72 17.08
CA HIS A 388 39.13 25.02 16.30
C HIS A 388 39.46 23.52 16.16
N THR A 389 38.67 22.67 16.80
CA THR A 389 38.75 21.21 16.65
C THR A 389 37.72 20.72 15.63
N TYR A 390 38.16 19.93 14.67
CA TYR A 390 37.35 19.27 13.64
C TYR A 390 38.14 18.12 13.00
N PHE A 391 37.61 17.49 11.95
CA PHE A 391 38.23 16.32 11.32
C PHE A 391 39.75 16.45 11.00
N ASP A 392 40.21 17.54 10.38
CA ASP A 392 41.65 17.74 10.03
C ASP A 392 42.48 18.39 11.16
N ALA A 393 41.86 18.65 12.31
CA ALA A 393 42.50 19.21 13.49
C ALA A 393 41.90 18.53 14.72
N ALA A 394 42.11 17.21 14.82
CA ALA A 394 41.36 16.36 15.74
C ALA A 394 41.76 16.58 17.21
N ASP A 395 43.00 16.96 17.46
CA ASP A 395 43.52 17.37 18.77
C ASP A 395 44.77 18.26 18.62
N ALA A 396 45.28 18.77 19.75
CA ALA A 396 46.44 19.67 19.77
C ALA A 396 47.77 19.02 19.35
N LEU A 397 47.85 17.68 19.30
CA LEU A 397 49.03 16.97 18.78
C LEU A 397 48.99 16.88 17.26
N ASP A 398 47.79 16.78 16.69
CA ASP A 398 47.55 16.80 15.25
C ASP A 398 47.73 18.22 14.67
N ASN A 399 47.15 19.23 15.34
CA ASN A 399 47.24 20.62 14.91
C ASN A 399 47.19 21.58 16.12
N LEU A 400 48.18 22.48 16.24
CA LEU A 400 48.27 23.44 17.35
C LEU A 400 47.10 24.43 17.40
N SER A 401 46.34 24.59 16.30
CA SER A 401 45.13 25.40 16.27
C SER A 401 43.91 24.69 16.84
N ALA A 402 43.98 23.40 17.18
CA ALA A 402 42.89 22.67 17.80
C ALA A 402 42.67 23.12 19.25
N VAL A 403 41.47 22.88 19.78
CA VAL A 403 41.10 23.27 21.15
C VAL A 403 42.06 22.57 22.14
N PRO A 404 42.79 23.33 22.98
CA PRO A 404 43.68 22.74 23.97
C PRO A 404 42.92 21.78 24.89
N GLU A 405 43.50 20.61 25.18
CA GLU A 405 42.87 19.53 25.97
C GLU A 405 41.60 18.91 25.35
N GLY A 406 41.20 19.36 24.16
CA GLY A 406 40.10 18.82 23.38
C GLY A 406 40.57 17.69 22.45
N LYS A 407 39.68 16.73 22.21
CA LYS A 407 39.92 15.64 21.27
C LYS A 407 38.66 15.18 20.57
N LEU A 408 38.72 15.05 19.24
CA LEU A 408 37.74 14.37 18.42
C LEU A 408 38.10 12.87 18.32
N TRP A 409 37.22 12.00 18.81
CA TRP A 409 37.46 10.55 18.91
C TRP A 409 36.91 9.75 17.74
N ILE A 410 35.78 10.18 17.20
CA ILE A 410 35.03 9.47 16.17
C ILE A 410 34.66 10.51 15.11
N ASP A 411 35.11 10.24 13.88
CA ASP A 411 34.68 10.86 12.63
C ASP A 411 33.97 9.75 11.85
N ASN A 412 32.64 9.82 11.76
CA ASN A 412 31.86 8.81 11.07
C ASN A 412 31.34 9.31 9.74
N ARG A 413 32.01 8.86 8.67
CA ARG A 413 31.70 9.29 7.29
C ARG A 413 30.49 8.63 6.64
N ARG A 414 29.76 7.76 7.35
CA ARG A 414 28.61 6.99 6.85
C ARG A 414 27.59 6.69 7.95
N GLY A 415 26.33 6.46 7.60
CA GLY A 415 25.30 6.16 8.59
C GLY A 415 24.78 7.43 9.24
N PHE A 416 24.68 7.40 10.57
CA PHE A 416 23.93 8.39 11.38
C PHE A 416 24.81 9.05 12.47
N GLY A 417 26.13 9.02 12.29
CA GLY A 417 27.10 9.37 13.33
C GLY A 417 27.45 8.19 14.25
N PRO A 418 27.93 8.40 15.49
CA PRO A 418 28.16 9.70 16.06
C PRO A 418 29.48 10.31 15.59
N GLU A 419 29.57 11.63 15.65
CA GLU A 419 30.86 12.28 15.90
C GLU A 419 30.98 12.66 17.36
N VAL A 420 32.17 12.43 17.94
CA VAL A 420 32.36 12.56 19.38
C VAL A 420 33.57 13.40 19.70
N PHE A 421 33.33 14.54 20.35
CA PHE A 421 34.36 15.39 20.94
C PHE A 421 34.35 15.26 22.46
N THR A 422 35.53 15.28 23.08
CA THR A 422 35.67 15.31 24.54
C THR A 422 36.71 16.33 24.97
N MET A 423 36.49 16.92 26.14
CA MET A 423 37.52 17.60 26.91
C MET A 423 38.12 16.61 27.90
N GLU A 424 39.44 16.47 27.93
CA GLU A 424 40.15 15.61 28.91
C GLU A 424 40.39 16.33 30.25
N ARG A 425 40.33 17.66 30.26
CA ARG A 425 40.44 18.51 31.45
C ARG A 425 39.49 19.70 31.38
N THR A 426 39.04 20.19 32.53
CA THR A 426 38.15 21.34 32.58
C THR A 426 38.94 22.61 32.31
N VAL A 427 38.73 23.22 31.14
CA VAL A 427 39.21 24.56 30.83
C VAL A 427 38.00 25.49 30.86
N PRO A 428 37.94 26.46 31.80
CA PRO A 428 36.86 27.44 31.82
C PRO A 428 36.89 28.28 30.55
N GLY A 429 35.73 28.58 29.98
CA GLY A 429 35.65 29.36 28.75
C GLY A 429 34.34 29.20 28.00
N GLU A 430 34.23 29.93 26.91
CA GLU A 430 33.14 29.80 25.93
C GLU A 430 33.50 28.72 24.91
N TYR A 431 32.51 27.91 24.54
CA TYR A 431 32.64 26.88 23.50
C TYR A 431 31.45 26.95 22.56
N ALA A 432 31.71 27.08 21.26
CA ALA A 432 30.72 27.02 20.21
C ALA A 432 30.76 25.64 19.54
N PHE A 433 29.60 24.99 19.48
CA PHE A 433 29.40 23.72 18.79
C PHE A 433 28.62 23.99 17.52
N SER A 434 29.23 23.65 16.39
CA SER A 434 28.63 23.79 15.07
C SER A 434 28.72 22.49 14.31
N VAL A 435 27.82 22.33 13.36
CA VAL A 435 27.80 21.21 12.42
C VAL A 435 28.02 21.75 11.02
N ARG A 436 28.86 21.05 10.26
CA ARG A 436 29.05 21.31 8.83
C ARG A 436 28.85 20.03 8.05
N ARG A 437 28.31 20.18 6.86
CA ARG A 437 28.09 19.09 5.93
C ARG A 437 29.30 18.93 5.04
N TYR A 438 29.93 17.76 5.13
CA TYR A 438 31.04 17.40 4.26
C TYR A 438 30.56 16.73 2.98
N ARG A 439 29.62 15.78 3.08
CA ARG A 439 29.10 14.98 1.95
C ARG A 439 27.63 14.63 2.13
N GLY A 440 27.01 14.17 1.05
CA GLY A 440 25.60 13.79 0.96
C GLY A 440 24.82 14.77 0.07
N LYS A 441 23.61 14.40 -0.38
CA LYS A 441 22.70 15.31 -1.11
C LYS A 441 21.36 15.53 -0.42
N LYS A 442 20.98 14.61 0.47
CA LYS A 442 19.71 14.64 1.18
C LYS A 442 19.69 15.77 2.21
N ARG A 443 18.47 16.25 2.50
CA ARG A 443 18.21 17.07 3.68
C ARG A 443 18.34 16.18 4.92
N CYS A 444 18.89 16.71 5.98
CA CYS A 444 19.08 15.96 7.23
C CYS A 444 18.88 16.87 8.44
N ARG A 445 18.52 16.27 9.56
CA ARG A 445 18.40 16.91 10.87
C ARG A 445 19.53 16.42 11.76
N ALA A 446 20.33 17.36 12.25
CA ALA A 446 21.40 17.10 13.19
C ALA A 446 20.96 17.39 14.62
N PHE A 447 21.44 16.56 15.54
CA PHE A 447 21.20 16.66 16.97
C PHE A 447 22.53 16.59 17.70
N LEU A 448 22.70 17.46 18.69
CA LEU A 448 23.90 17.49 19.52
C LEU A 448 23.53 17.14 20.96
N THR A 449 24.13 16.08 21.49
CA THR A 449 24.03 15.75 22.91
C THR A 449 25.29 16.20 23.62
N LEU A 450 25.15 17.13 24.57
CA LEU A 450 26.20 17.49 25.51
C LEU A 450 26.03 16.68 26.80
N VAL A 451 27.10 15.98 27.20
CA VAL A 451 27.21 15.24 28.45
C VAL A 451 28.29 15.89 29.30
N LEU A 452 27.92 16.47 30.43
CA LEU A 452 28.86 16.99 31.42
C LEU A 452 29.10 15.95 32.51
N PHE A 453 30.34 15.88 32.98
CA PHE A 453 30.77 14.98 34.07
C PHE A 453 30.39 13.52 33.81
N ALA A 454 30.69 13.04 32.61
CA ALA A 454 30.30 11.71 32.16
C ALA A 454 30.79 10.61 33.12
N GLY A 455 32.00 10.75 33.66
CA GLY A 455 32.60 9.81 34.61
C GLY A 455 32.07 9.90 36.06
N ALA A 456 31.24 10.90 36.38
CA ALA A 456 30.72 11.13 37.75
C ALA A 456 29.18 11.10 37.76
N PRO A 457 28.55 9.92 37.96
CA PRO A 457 27.09 9.76 37.85
C PRO A 457 26.27 10.73 38.71
N SER A 458 26.75 11.09 39.91
CA SER A 458 26.09 12.03 40.83
C SER A 458 26.02 13.47 40.30
N ARG A 459 26.86 13.81 39.32
CA ARG A 459 26.98 15.14 38.74
C ARG A 459 26.68 15.17 37.23
N LYS A 460 26.42 14.01 36.64
CA LYS A 460 26.20 13.88 35.21
C LYS A 460 25.02 14.73 34.76
N LEU A 461 25.24 15.59 33.78
CA LEU A 461 24.19 16.37 33.13
C LEU A 461 24.15 16.03 31.65
N VAL A 462 22.96 15.74 31.13
CA VAL A 462 22.74 15.49 29.70
C VAL A 462 21.80 16.58 29.16
N ARG A 463 22.17 17.17 28.03
CA ARG A 463 21.36 18.13 27.28
C ARG A 463 21.40 17.78 25.80
N VAL A 464 20.24 17.78 25.16
CA VAL A 464 20.10 17.54 23.72
C VAL A 464 19.67 18.84 23.07
N TYR A 465 20.35 19.22 21.99
CA TYR A 465 20.10 20.40 21.17
C TYR A 465 19.75 19.99 19.74
N GLY A 466 18.94 20.82 19.07
CA GLY A 466 18.40 20.57 17.73
C GLY A 466 16.91 20.17 17.74
N PRO A 467 16.37 19.65 16.62
CA PRO A 467 17.08 19.41 15.36
C PRO A 467 17.51 20.72 14.70
N VAL A 468 18.70 20.72 14.11
CA VAL A 468 19.10 21.74 13.14
C VAL A 468 19.04 21.13 11.75
N GLU A 469 18.35 21.77 10.83
CA GLU A 469 18.21 21.28 9.45
C GLU A 469 19.40 21.70 8.59
N LEU A 470 20.01 20.73 7.89
CA LEU A 470 21.05 20.97 6.90
C LEU A 470 20.61 20.52 5.50
N SER A 471 21.09 21.24 4.50
CA SER A 471 20.84 20.96 3.08
C SER A 471 22.02 21.44 2.22
N GLU A 472 21.97 21.25 0.90
CA GLU A 472 22.98 21.83 0.00
C GLU A 472 23.01 23.37 0.07
N GLU A 473 21.86 24.01 0.27
CA GLU A 473 21.72 25.47 0.33
C GLU A 473 22.13 26.05 1.70
N SER A 474 22.06 25.23 2.75
CA SER A 474 22.47 25.57 4.11
C SER A 474 23.32 24.43 4.68
N PRO A 475 24.62 24.37 4.31
CA PRO A 475 25.49 23.24 4.63
C PRO A 475 26.14 23.35 6.01
N ALA A 476 25.87 24.40 6.79
CA ALA A 476 26.47 24.60 8.10
C ALA A 476 25.54 25.36 9.04
N ALA A 477 25.63 25.07 10.33
CA ALA A 477 24.90 25.78 11.36
C ALA A 477 25.63 25.72 12.72
N GLU A 478 25.59 26.81 13.49
CA GLU A 478 25.90 26.78 14.92
C GLU A 478 24.71 26.16 15.66
N ILE A 479 24.96 25.12 16.46
CA ILE A 479 23.92 24.43 17.22
C ILE A 479 23.73 25.11 18.58
N VAL A 480 24.84 25.34 19.29
CA VAL A 480 24.82 25.95 20.62
C VAL A 480 26.17 26.55 20.97
N ARG A 481 26.13 27.62 21.77
CA ARG A 481 27.27 28.18 22.49
C ARG A 481 27.07 27.99 23.98
N VAL A 482 28.10 27.49 24.67
CA VAL A 482 28.05 27.21 26.11
C VAL A 482 29.23 27.83 26.83
N SER A 483 28.92 28.43 27.99
CA SER A 483 29.91 28.94 28.94
C SER A 483 30.21 27.87 29.98
N LEU A 484 31.45 27.40 30.07
CA LEU A 484 31.92 26.56 31.18
C LEU A 484 32.55 27.47 32.26
N PRO A 485 31.90 27.70 33.40
CA PRO A 485 32.46 28.55 34.45
C PRO A 485 33.71 27.95 35.10
N SER A 486 34.55 28.82 35.66
CA SER A 486 35.64 28.40 36.54
C SER A 486 35.05 27.78 37.82
N GLY A 487 35.47 26.56 38.16
CA GLY A 487 35.08 25.92 39.41
C GLY A 487 33.87 24.98 39.36
N ILE A 488 33.47 24.44 38.19
CA ILE A 488 32.60 23.23 38.18
C ILE A 488 33.32 22.01 38.77
N VAL A 489 34.57 22.15 39.22
CA VAL A 489 35.32 21.14 39.95
C VAL A 489 35.31 21.49 41.44
N ARG A 490 34.33 20.98 42.19
CA ARG A 490 34.55 20.42 43.51
C ARG A 490 33.85 19.08 43.64
#